data_AF-A0A9D6DX43-F1
#
_entry.id   AF-A0A9D6DX43-F1
#
_cell.length_a   1.000
_cell.length_b   1.000
_cell.length_c   1.000
_cell.angle_alpha   90.00
_cell.angle_beta   90.00
_cell.angle_gamma   90.00
#
_symmetry.space_group_name_H-M   'P 1'
#
loop_
_entity.id
_entity.type
_entity.pdbx_description
1 polymer ?
#
loop_
_entity_poly.entity_id
_entity_poly.type
_entity_poly.pdbx_seq_one_letter_code
_entity_poly.pdbx_strand_id
1 'polypeptide(L)'
;MSIKSVLLSLVLLIVVICGIWEMGLHAGARQLHQVVQAVWASPATPKESATPPSPEMERQYVRLAGCWCNCRCIATALESYAAEHRGLYPRSLSSLYSGYLKHLPKCPAAGKDTYSPSYIVSADGRACTFHCKGTSHKAAGVKPNVPRFDSSTGRLDEKSSSIAEGLSFSCEAAIDDLLVKGRKPSSPEDPYEACQSNCKNIAIALEMWSTNHKGRYPTLLSDLTPAYLKMLPTCPAAGKDTYSASYTTDGKASYSFCCKGKHHAAIGVPADYPKYTSEQGIVLAQNVKAPPKPPAYSLSYCKESIKYVGVALEMYAMDNGRQYPKKLGQLVPGYLKKIPACPAAGRDTYSDSYSVKTNPPSYLIYCKGNQHTKMGIPANFPQYSIAAGLRTKP
;
A
#
# COMPACT_ATOMS: atom_id res chain seq x y z
N MET A 1 47.00 -67.37 -6.90
CA MET A 1 47.36 -65.96 -7.21
C MET A 1 48.14 -65.39 -6.04
N SER A 2 49.33 -64.85 -6.30
CA SER A 2 50.13 -64.21 -5.24
C SER A 2 49.48 -62.89 -4.82
N ILE A 3 49.52 -62.60 -3.51
CA ILE A 3 49.04 -61.33 -2.92
C ILE A 3 49.62 -60.10 -3.64
N LYS A 4 50.86 -60.21 -4.17
CA LYS A 4 51.48 -59.17 -4.98
C LYS A 4 50.71 -58.88 -6.29
N SER A 5 50.12 -59.89 -6.90
CA SER A 5 49.34 -59.74 -8.15
C SER A 5 48.00 -59.07 -7.89
N VAL A 6 47.37 -59.32 -6.73
CA VAL A 6 46.10 -58.68 -6.36
C VAL A 6 46.33 -57.22 -6.00
N LEU A 7 47.39 -56.91 -5.25
CA LEU A 7 47.76 -55.54 -4.91
C LEU A 7 48.12 -54.70 -6.15
N LEU A 8 48.83 -55.29 -7.11
CA LEU A 8 49.19 -54.58 -8.34
C LEU A 8 47.95 -54.24 -9.19
N SER A 9 46.99 -55.17 -9.29
CA SER A 9 45.72 -54.93 -9.97
C SER A 9 44.86 -53.87 -9.26
N LEU A 10 44.87 -53.84 -7.92
CA LEU A 10 44.13 -52.84 -7.15
C LEU A 10 44.71 -51.43 -7.31
N VAL A 11 46.05 -51.31 -7.32
CA VAL A 11 46.74 -50.03 -7.52
C VAL A 11 46.50 -49.49 -8.94
N LEU A 12 46.54 -50.35 -9.96
CA LEU A 12 46.23 -49.95 -11.34
C LEU A 12 44.76 -49.49 -11.48
N LEU A 13 43.82 -50.15 -10.79
CA LEU A 13 42.42 -49.73 -10.79
C LEU A 13 42.23 -48.36 -10.14
N ILE A 14 42.92 -48.09 -9.02
CA ILE A 14 42.86 -46.78 -8.34
C ILE A 14 43.46 -45.68 -9.21
N VAL A 15 44.58 -45.93 -9.90
CA VAL A 15 45.20 -44.95 -10.81
C VAL A 15 44.28 -44.63 -11.99
N VAL A 16 43.58 -45.63 -12.56
CA VAL A 16 42.61 -45.41 -13.65
C VAL A 16 41.38 -44.62 -13.15
N ILE A 17 40.87 -44.93 -11.95
CA ILE A 17 39.72 -44.21 -11.37
C ILE A 17 40.10 -42.76 -11.04
N CYS A 18 41.29 -42.50 -10.52
CA CYS A 18 41.78 -41.13 -10.26
C CYS A 18 42.03 -40.35 -11.56
N GLY A 19 42.60 -40.98 -12.60
CA GLY A 19 42.85 -40.33 -13.89
C GLY A 19 41.56 -39.95 -14.64
N ILE A 20 40.50 -40.76 -14.54
CA ILE A 20 39.20 -40.46 -15.15
C ILE A 20 38.49 -39.30 -14.41
N TRP A 21 38.75 -39.11 -13.11
CA TRP A 21 38.16 -38.02 -12.34
C TRP A 21 38.79 -36.65 -12.65
N GLU A 22 40.10 -36.59 -12.96
CA GLU A 22 40.77 -35.33 -13.30
C GLU A 22 40.50 -34.83 -14.73
N MET A 23 40.22 -35.73 -15.69
CA MET A 23 39.90 -35.31 -17.07
C MET A 23 38.46 -34.78 -17.24
N GLY A 24 37.54 -35.13 -16.33
CA GLY A 24 36.14 -34.67 -16.36
C GLY A 24 35.89 -33.30 -15.73
N LEU A 25 36.71 -32.87 -14.76
CA LEU A 25 36.52 -31.58 -14.07
C LEU A 25 37.17 -30.39 -14.79
N HIS A 26 38.19 -30.59 -15.62
CA HIS A 26 38.91 -29.46 -16.25
C HIS A 26 38.23 -28.87 -17.49
N ALA A 27 37.36 -29.61 -18.19
CA ALA A 27 36.59 -29.07 -19.31
C ALA A 27 35.39 -28.23 -18.84
N GLY A 28 34.70 -28.68 -17.77
CA GLY A 28 33.59 -27.93 -17.16
C GLY A 28 34.06 -26.69 -16.40
N ALA A 29 35.20 -26.76 -15.69
CA ALA A 29 35.74 -25.64 -14.93
C ALA A 29 36.21 -24.48 -15.80
N ARG A 30 36.74 -24.73 -17.02
CA ARG A 30 37.12 -23.65 -17.95
C ARG A 30 35.91 -22.95 -18.57
N GLN A 31 34.85 -23.69 -18.90
CA GLN A 31 33.59 -23.09 -19.37
C GLN A 31 32.92 -22.27 -18.26
N LEU A 32 32.88 -22.77 -17.03
CA LEU A 32 32.38 -22.01 -15.87
C LEU A 32 33.26 -20.80 -15.54
N HIS A 33 34.59 -20.91 -15.64
CA HIS A 33 35.48 -19.77 -15.41
C HIS A 33 35.36 -18.70 -16.50
N GLN A 34 35.18 -19.09 -17.77
CA GLN A 34 34.91 -18.14 -18.86
C GLN A 34 33.52 -17.48 -18.74
N VAL A 35 32.50 -18.22 -18.30
CA VAL A 35 31.16 -17.65 -18.04
C VAL A 35 31.20 -16.73 -16.81
N VAL A 36 31.91 -17.09 -15.74
CA VAL A 36 32.06 -16.25 -14.54
C VAL A 36 32.89 -15.00 -14.83
N GLN A 37 33.99 -15.11 -15.61
CA GLN A 37 34.74 -13.94 -16.05
C GLN A 37 33.94 -13.07 -17.03
N ALA A 38 33.12 -13.63 -17.93
CA ALA A 38 32.25 -12.83 -18.80
C ALA A 38 31.13 -12.11 -18.02
N VAL A 39 30.63 -12.71 -16.93
CA VAL A 39 29.63 -12.10 -16.03
C VAL A 39 30.25 -11.03 -15.12
N TRP A 40 31.52 -11.17 -14.72
CA TRP A 40 32.23 -10.19 -13.87
C TRP A 40 33.00 -9.11 -14.65
N ALA A 41 33.39 -9.37 -15.90
CA ALA A 41 34.08 -8.39 -16.75
C ALA A 41 33.11 -7.49 -17.55
N SER A 42 31.80 -7.68 -17.40
CA SER A 42 30.84 -6.63 -17.74
C SER A 42 30.83 -5.63 -16.57
N PRO A 43 31.45 -4.44 -16.66
CA PRO A 43 31.13 -3.37 -15.73
C PRO A 43 29.62 -3.18 -15.83
N ALA A 44 28.91 -3.46 -14.75
CA ALA A 44 27.58 -2.92 -14.55
C ALA A 44 27.77 -1.41 -14.54
N THR A 45 27.74 -0.81 -15.73
CA THR A 45 27.59 0.62 -15.87
C THR A 45 26.31 0.93 -15.10
N PRO A 46 26.34 1.77 -14.06
CA PRO A 46 25.10 2.30 -13.51
C PRO A 46 24.37 2.89 -14.70
N LYS A 47 23.20 2.34 -15.04
CA LYS A 47 22.36 2.90 -16.11
C LYS A 47 22.32 4.40 -15.87
N GLU A 48 22.85 5.13 -16.85
CA GLU A 48 22.95 6.58 -16.82
C GLU A 48 21.69 7.17 -16.23
N SER A 49 21.89 8.06 -15.27
CA SER A 49 20.88 8.83 -14.57
C SER A 49 19.77 9.23 -15.54
N ALA A 50 18.60 8.60 -15.40
CA ALA A 50 17.40 9.08 -16.08
C ALA A 50 17.24 10.54 -15.68
N THR A 51 17.31 11.44 -16.66
CA THR A 51 17.02 12.85 -16.42
C THR A 51 15.65 12.92 -15.75
N PRO A 52 15.51 13.69 -14.66
CA PRO A 52 14.25 13.78 -13.93
C PRO A 52 13.13 14.19 -14.91
N PRO A 53 11.92 13.61 -14.77
CA PRO A 53 10.82 13.93 -15.65
C PRO A 53 10.55 15.43 -15.66
N SER A 54 10.19 15.97 -16.82
CA SER A 54 9.82 17.39 -16.90
C SER A 54 8.59 17.67 -16.01
N PRO A 55 8.42 18.90 -15.49
CA PRO A 55 7.25 19.26 -14.67
C PRO A 55 5.90 19.01 -15.37
N GLU A 56 5.88 19.05 -16.71
CA GLU A 56 4.70 18.69 -17.48
C GLU A 56 4.41 17.19 -17.43
N MET A 57 5.44 16.36 -17.60
CA MET A 57 5.33 14.91 -17.51
C MET A 57 4.89 14.48 -16.11
N GLU A 58 5.43 15.11 -15.06
CA GLU A 58 5.00 14.90 -13.68
C GLU A 58 3.50 15.20 -13.47
N ARG A 59 2.99 16.32 -14.01
CA ARG A 59 1.55 16.63 -13.98
C ARG A 59 0.71 15.56 -14.69
N GLN A 60 1.20 14.99 -15.80
CA GLN A 60 0.50 13.92 -16.50
C GLN A 60 0.47 12.62 -15.68
N TYR A 61 1.56 12.29 -14.97
CA TYR A 61 1.59 11.15 -14.06
C TYR A 61 0.64 11.31 -12.88
N VAL A 62 0.58 12.50 -12.27
CA VAL A 62 -0.39 12.79 -11.20
C VAL A 62 -1.83 12.62 -11.69
N ARG A 63 -2.17 13.11 -12.88
CA ARG A 63 -3.50 12.93 -13.49
C ARG A 63 -3.81 11.46 -13.78
N LEU A 64 -2.82 10.70 -14.25
CA LEU A 64 -2.94 9.27 -14.48
C LEU A 64 -3.19 8.52 -13.16
N ALA A 65 -2.41 8.81 -12.12
CA ALA A 65 -2.59 8.24 -10.79
C ALA A 65 -4.00 8.51 -10.25
N GLY A 66 -4.47 9.76 -10.33
CA GLY A 66 -5.85 10.10 -9.96
C GLY A 66 -6.90 9.32 -10.76
N CYS A 67 -6.66 9.08 -12.06
CA CYS A 67 -7.55 8.28 -12.89
C CYS A 67 -7.58 6.79 -12.47
N TRP A 68 -6.42 6.21 -12.11
CA TRP A 68 -6.35 4.86 -11.55
C TRP A 68 -7.15 4.74 -10.25
N CYS A 69 -7.06 5.75 -9.41
CA CYS A 69 -7.75 5.77 -8.13
C CYS A 69 -9.25 5.88 -8.30
N ASN A 70 -9.73 6.72 -9.23
CA ASN A 70 -11.12 6.73 -9.64
C ASN A 70 -11.60 5.35 -10.12
N CYS A 71 -10.81 4.67 -10.95
CA CYS A 71 -11.14 3.30 -11.39
C CYS A 71 -11.24 2.33 -10.20
N ARG A 72 -10.33 2.40 -9.24
CA ARG A 72 -10.36 1.56 -8.04
C ARG A 72 -11.59 1.85 -7.16
N CYS A 73 -11.99 3.11 -7.04
CA CYS A 73 -13.23 3.50 -6.34
C CYS A 73 -14.46 2.87 -7.01
N ILE A 74 -14.58 3.03 -8.33
CA ILE A 74 -15.71 2.49 -9.11
C ILE A 74 -15.73 0.95 -9.01
N ALA A 75 -14.58 0.29 -9.13
CA ALA A 75 -14.47 -1.16 -8.97
C ALA A 75 -14.96 -1.64 -7.59
N THR A 76 -14.50 -0.97 -6.51
CA THR A 76 -14.91 -1.29 -5.14
C THR A 76 -16.42 -1.10 -4.94
N ALA A 77 -16.98 -0.04 -5.51
CA ALA A 77 -18.42 0.21 -5.48
C ALA A 77 -19.21 -0.86 -6.25
N LEU A 78 -18.74 -1.28 -7.42
CA LEU A 78 -19.34 -2.36 -8.22
C LEU A 78 -19.31 -3.70 -7.48
N GLU A 79 -18.20 -4.05 -6.85
CA GLU A 79 -18.08 -5.27 -6.05
C GLU A 79 -19.02 -5.25 -4.85
N SER A 80 -19.14 -4.11 -4.17
CA SER A 80 -20.08 -3.92 -3.06
C SER A 80 -21.53 -4.07 -3.54
N TYR A 81 -21.88 -3.46 -4.67
CA TYR A 81 -23.19 -3.62 -5.31
C TYR A 81 -23.48 -5.08 -5.61
N ALA A 82 -22.57 -5.78 -6.28
CA ALA A 82 -22.73 -7.18 -6.66
C ALA A 82 -22.91 -8.08 -5.43
N ALA A 83 -22.16 -7.84 -4.35
CA ALA A 83 -22.29 -8.59 -3.10
C ALA A 83 -23.71 -8.50 -2.50
N GLU A 84 -24.37 -7.35 -2.62
CA GLU A 84 -25.73 -7.13 -2.14
C GLU A 84 -26.81 -7.59 -3.13
N HIS A 85 -26.46 -7.75 -4.41
CA HIS A 85 -27.38 -8.08 -5.50
C HIS A 85 -27.14 -9.47 -6.09
N ARG A 86 -26.84 -10.46 -5.24
CA ARG A 86 -26.66 -11.89 -5.63
C ARG A 86 -25.62 -12.09 -6.74
N GLY A 87 -24.55 -11.30 -6.72
CA GLY A 87 -23.46 -11.32 -7.69
C GLY A 87 -23.78 -10.62 -9.02
N LEU A 88 -24.88 -9.88 -9.13
CA LEU A 88 -25.24 -9.14 -10.34
C LEU A 88 -24.70 -7.71 -10.28
N TYR A 89 -23.97 -7.32 -11.32
CA TYR A 89 -23.53 -5.95 -11.55
C TYR A 89 -24.65 -5.09 -12.15
N PRO A 90 -24.69 -3.78 -11.85
CA PRO A 90 -25.76 -2.90 -12.34
C PRO A 90 -25.63 -2.70 -13.85
N ARG A 91 -26.75 -2.50 -14.57
CA ARG A 91 -26.72 -2.23 -16.03
C ARG A 91 -26.10 -0.88 -16.40
N SER A 92 -25.96 0.04 -15.44
CA SER A 92 -25.36 1.36 -15.62
C SER A 92 -24.57 1.75 -14.37
N LEU A 93 -23.46 2.46 -14.54
CA LEU A 93 -22.70 3.02 -13.41
C LEU A 93 -23.50 4.05 -12.60
N SER A 94 -24.51 4.69 -13.20
CA SER A 94 -25.40 5.60 -12.47
C SER A 94 -26.22 4.91 -11.38
N SER A 95 -26.40 3.58 -11.45
CA SER A 95 -27.06 2.81 -10.38
C SER A 95 -26.20 2.66 -9.11
N LEU A 96 -24.93 3.05 -9.16
CA LEU A 96 -24.08 3.11 -7.96
C LEU A 96 -24.39 4.35 -7.10
N TYR A 97 -25.14 5.32 -7.63
CA TYR A 97 -25.64 6.45 -6.86
C TYR A 97 -26.57 5.96 -5.74
N SER A 98 -26.68 6.75 -4.68
CA SER A 98 -27.58 6.49 -3.54
C SER A 98 -27.32 5.16 -2.81
N GLY A 99 -26.05 4.80 -2.62
CA GLY A 99 -25.71 3.64 -1.79
C GLY A 99 -24.24 3.19 -1.85
N TYR A 100 -23.54 3.49 -2.95
CA TYR A 100 -22.16 3.04 -3.13
C TYR A 100 -21.21 4.18 -3.50
N LEU A 101 -21.64 5.14 -4.31
CA LEU A 101 -20.88 6.33 -4.69
C LEU A 101 -21.66 7.62 -4.47
N LYS A 102 -20.97 8.68 -4.00
CA LYS A 102 -21.59 10.01 -3.83
C LYS A 102 -21.92 10.63 -5.20
N HIS A 103 -20.98 10.47 -6.13
CA HIS A 103 -21.07 10.89 -7.53
C HIS A 103 -20.06 10.07 -8.34
N LEU A 104 -20.22 10.03 -9.66
CA LEU A 104 -19.23 9.39 -10.53
C LEU A 104 -18.03 10.32 -10.67
N PRO A 105 -16.80 9.83 -10.45
CA PRO A 105 -15.62 10.66 -10.58
C PRO A 105 -15.38 11.01 -12.05
N LYS A 106 -14.80 12.19 -12.28
CA LYS A 106 -14.34 12.64 -13.60
C LYS A 106 -12.89 12.24 -13.79
N CYS A 107 -12.50 11.87 -15.00
CA CYS A 107 -11.09 11.64 -15.32
C CYS A 107 -10.31 12.97 -15.12
N PRO A 108 -9.24 13.00 -14.31
CA PRO A 108 -8.48 14.24 -14.04
C PRO A 108 -7.82 14.84 -15.29
N ALA A 109 -7.52 14.01 -16.30
CA ALA A 109 -6.96 14.47 -17.56
C ALA A 109 -8.04 14.96 -18.54
N ALA A 110 -9.24 14.37 -18.53
CA ALA A 110 -10.32 14.72 -19.46
C ALA A 110 -11.29 15.79 -18.92
N GLY A 111 -11.35 15.98 -17.59
CA GLY A 111 -12.29 16.89 -16.93
C GLY A 111 -13.76 16.46 -17.02
N LYS A 112 -14.05 15.22 -17.44
CA LYS A 112 -15.40 14.67 -17.63
C LYS A 112 -15.45 13.17 -17.30
N ASP A 113 -16.66 12.63 -17.21
CA ASP A 113 -16.85 11.18 -17.09
C ASP A 113 -16.41 10.48 -18.38
N THR A 114 -15.44 9.58 -18.24
CA THR A 114 -14.92 8.72 -19.31
C THR A 114 -15.16 7.24 -19.03
N TYR A 115 -15.79 6.91 -17.89
CA TYR A 115 -15.97 5.55 -17.39
C TYR A 115 -17.34 5.00 -17.78
N SER A 116 -18.43 5.78 -17.65
CA SER A 116 -19.76 5.32 -18.06
C SER A 116 -19.84 4.90 -19.53
N PRO A 117 -19.24 5.65 -20.49
CA PRO A 117 -19.33 5.30 -21.91
C PRO A 117 -18.52 4.07 -22.34
N SER A 118 -17.77 3.46 -21.42
CA SER A 118 -16.98 2.24 -21.63
C SER A 118 -17.43 1.07 -20.76
N TYR A 119 -18.38 1.31 -19.86
CA TYR A 119 -18.89 0.30 -18.95
C TYR A 119 -19.77 -0.70 -19.69
N ILE A 120 -19.42 -1.97 -19.59
CA ILE A 120 -20.10 -3.08 -20.23
C ILE A 120 -20.31 -4.16 -19.18
N VAL A 121 -21.52 -4.74 -19.15
CA VAL A 121 -21.87 -5.89 -18.33
C VAL A 121 -22.15 -7.08 -19.24
N SER A 122 -21.72 -8.27 -18.83
CA SER A 122 -22.05 -9.52 -19.50
C SER A 122 -23.56 -9.76 -19.56
N ALA A 123 -23.99 -10.59 -20.50
CA ALA A 123 -25.42 -10.90 -20.69
C ALA A 123 -26.08 -11.51 -19.44
N ASP A 124 -25.32 -12.26 -18.64
CA ASP A 124 -25.78 -12.86 -17.38
C ASP A 124 -25.71 -11.91 -16.17
N GLY A 125 -25.18 -10.69 -16.35
CA GLY A 125 -25.03 -9.71 -15.29
C GLY A 125 -23.87 -9.97 -14.32
N ARG A 126 -23.09 -11.05 -14.47
CA ARG A 126 -22.12 -11.50 -13.46
C ARG A 126 -20.68 -11.07 -13.70
N ALA A 127 -20.41 -10.43 -14.82
CA ALA A 127 -19.13 -9.80 -15.10
C ALA A 127 -19.35 -8.40 -15.65
N CYS A 128 -18.49 -7.47 -15.28
CA CYS A 128 -18.40 -6.16 -15.88
C CYS A 128 -16.95 -5.79 -16.24
N THR A 129 -16.82 -4.88 -17.20
CA THR A 129 -15.57 -4.22 -17.56
C THR A 129 -15.83 -2.73 -17.74
N PHE A 130 -14.84 -1.89 -17.43
CA PHE A 130 -14.84 -0.48 -17.80
C PHE A 130 -13.42 0.04 -17.89
N HIS A 131 -13.27 1.20 -18.51
CA HIS A 131 -11.97 1.87 -18.64
C HIS A 131 -12.11 3.38 -18.79
N CYS A 132 -11.04 4.12 -18.57
CA CYS A 132 -11.00 5.54 -18.95
C CYS A 132 -11.00 5.65 -20.48
N LYS A 133 -12.16 5.90 -21.10
CA LYS A 133 -12.31 5.97 -22.56
C LYS A 133 -11.47 7.10 -23.18
N GLY A 134 -10.76 6.78 -24.26
CA GLY A 134 -10.03 7.74 -25.08
C GLY A 134 -8.51 7.74 -24.86
N THR A 135 -7.87 8.87 -25.16
CA THR A 135 -6.40 9.04 -25.20
C THR A 135 -5.89 10.08 -24.19
N SER A 136 -6.68 10.41 -23.16
CA SER A 136 -6.36 11.47 -22.18
C SER A 136 -5.04 11.25 -21.44
N HIS A 137 -4.51 10.02 -21.43
CA HIS A 137 -3.24 9.67 -20.79
C HIS A 137 -2.11 9.36 -21.78
N LYS A 138 -2.28 9.66 -23.08
CA LYS A 138 -1.24 9.43 -24.11
C LYS A 138 0.06 10.17 -23.77
N ALA A 139 -0.04 11.37 -23.19
CA ALA A 139 1.11 12.18 -22.77
C ALA A 139 1.91 11.56 -21.61
N ALA A 140 1.30 10.65 -20.83
CA ALA A 140 1.98 9.88 -19.79
C ALA A 140 2.54 8.54 -20.33
N GLY A 141 2.62 8.38 -21.66
CA GLY A 141 3.12 7.16 -22.30
C GLY A 141 2.17 5.97 -22.24
N VAL A 142 0.91 6.18 -21.85
CA VAL A 142 -0.07 5.10 -21.65
C VAL A 142 -0.87 4.86 -22.93
N LYS A 143 -1.17 3.58 -23.21
CA LYS A 143 -2.05 3.18 -24.32
C LYS A 143 -3.46 3.79 -24.14
N PRO A 144 -4.21 3.98 -25.24
CA PRO A 144 -5.62 4.36 -25.16
C PRO A 144 -6.43 3.39 -24.29
N ASN A 145 -7.50 3.88 -23.67
CA ASN A 145 -8.43 3.09 -22.86
C ASN A 145 -7.80 2.46 -21.61
N VAL A 146 -6.84 3.17 -21.00
CA VAL A 146 -6.22 2.82 -19.73
C VAL A 146 -6.37 4.02 -18.77
N PRO A 147 -6.66 3.81 -17.48
CA PRO A 147 -6.85 2.53 -16.76
C PRO A 147 -8.08 1.71 -17.18
N ARG A 148 -7.99 0.38 -17.06
CA ARG A 148 -9.06 -0.59 -17.36
C ARG A 148 -9.25 -1.56 -16.18
N PHE A 149 -10.50 -1.83 -15.83
CA PHE A 149 -10.92 -2.82 -14.85
C PHE A 149 -11.67 -3.97 -15.53
N ASP A 150 -11.42 -5.19 -15.06
CA ASP A 150 -12.14 -6.40 -15.46
C ASP A 150 -12.47 -7.26 -14.24
N SER A 151 -13.76 -7.35 -13.90
CA SER A 151 -14.26 -8.12 -12.75
C SER A 151 -13.91 -9.62 -12.80
N SER A 152 -13.75 -10.20 -13.99
CA SER A 152 -13.39 -11.62 -14.13
C SER A 152 -11.99 -11.92 -13.61
N THR A 153 -11.11 -10.92 -13.68
CA THR A 153 -9.74 -10.99 -13.17
C THR A 153 -9.60 -10.37 -11.78
N GLY A 154 -10.59 -9.59 -11.34
CA GLY A 154 -10.51 -8.75 -10.13
C GLY A 154 -9.38 -7.73 -10.18
N ARG A 155 -8.83 -7.44 -11.37
CA ARG A 155 -7.61 -6.67 -11.54
C ARG A 155 -7.79 -5.51 -12.51
N LEU A 156 -7.02 -4.48 -12.19
CA LEU A 156 -6.75 -3.32 -13.00
C LEU A 156 -5.57 -3.67 -13.92
N ASP A 157 -5.63 -3.37 -15.23
CA ASP A 157 -4.65 -3.87 -16.22
C ASP A 157 -3.18 -3.57 -15.83
N GLU A 158 -2.49 -4.63 -15.37
CA GLU A 158 -1.18 -4.59 -14.69
C GLU A 158 -0.05 -4.07 -15.57
N LYS A 159 -0.15 -4.18 -16.90
CA LYS A 159 0.95 -3.74 -17.79
C LYS A 159 1.14 -2.23 -17.80
N SER A 160 0.18 -1.50 -17.26
CA SER A 160 0.20 -0.04 -17.12
C SER A 160 0.13 0.43 -15.66
N SER A 161 -0.05 -0.49 -14.70
CA SER A 161 -0.16 -0.16 -13.27
C SER A 161 1.18 0.19 -12.65
N SER A 162 2.30 -0.33 -13.15
CA SER A 162 3.61 -0.11 -12.51
C SER A 162 4.11 1.33 -12.50
N ILE A 163 3.55 2.19 -13.36
CA ILE A 163 3.82 3.63 -13.35
C ILE A 163 2.93 4.35 -12.31
N ALA A 164 1.73 3.81 -12.05
CA ALA A 164 0.74 4.42 -11.17
C ALA A 164 0.76 3.90 -9.73
N GLU A 165 1.23 2.67 -9.51
CA GLU A 165 1.37 2.06 -8.17
C GLU A 165 2.32 2.89 -7.28
N GLY A 166 3.31 3.56 -7.88
CA GLY A 166 4.20 4.55 -7.26
C GLY A 166 3.54 5.77 -6.66
N LEU A 167 2.40 6.14 -7.24
CA LEU A 167 1.69 7.37 -6.92
C LEU A 167 0.35 7.08 -6.22
N SER A 168 -0.05 5.79 -6.15
CA SER A 168 -1.37 5.36 -5.66
C SER A 168 -1.58 5.46 -4.14
N PHE A 169 -0.52 5.74 -3.37
CA PHE A 169 -0.63 5.86 -1.91
C PHE A 169 -1.47 7.07 -1.44
N SER A 170 -1.68 8.07 -2.31
CA SER A 170 -2.57 9.22 -2.04
C SER A 170 -4.07 8.90 -2.14
N CYS A 171 -4.45 7.68 -2.50
CA CYS A 171 -5.80 7.41 -2.98
C CYS A 171 -6.77 6.87 -1.93
N GLU A 172 -6.30 6.40 -0.78
CA GLU A 172 -7.21 5.93 0.28
C GLU A 172 -8.13 7.05 0.79
N ALA A 173 -7.60 8.28 0.92
CA ALA A 173 -8.42 9.44 1.28
C ALA A 173 -9.47 9.79 0.20
N ALA A 174 -9.14 9.64 -1.08
CA ALA A 174 -10.08 9.85 -2.19
C ALA A 174 -11.13 8.74 -2.29
N ILE A 175 -10.76 7.49 -1.97
CA ILE A 175 -11.66 6.34 -1.91
C ILE A 175 -12.71 6.56 -0.81
N ASP A 176 -12.28 6.97 0.39
CA ASP A 176 -13.20 7.22 1.51
C ASP A 176 -14.12 8.43 1.26
N ASP A 177 -13.69 9.45 0.51
CA ASP A 177 -14.60 10.55 0.13
C ASP A 177 -15.60 10.14 -0.96
N LEU A 178 -15.23 9.26 -1.91
CA LEU A 178 -16.13 8.86 -3.00
C LEU A 178 -17.15 7.80 -2.59
N LEU A 179 -16.79 6.88 -1.69
CA LEU A 179 -17.66 5.77 -1.29
C LEU A 179 -18.74 6.23 -0.29
N VAL A 180 -20.01 5.97 -0.62
CA VAL A 180 -21.15 6.17 0.29
C VAL A 180 -21.20 4.93 1.18
N LYS A 181 -20.43 4.92 2.29
CA LYS A 181 -20.52 3.97 3.42
C LYS A 181 -21.33 2.67 3.14
N GLY A 182 -20.74 1.72 2.41
CA GLY A 182 -21.29 0.37 2.19
C GLY A 182 -20.95 -0.65 3.28
N ARG A 183 -20.26 -0.26 4.36
CA ARG A 183 -20.31 -1.04 5.59
C ARG A 183 -21.61 -0.69 6.29
N LYS A 184 -22.50 -1.66 6.49
CA LYS A 184 -23.37 -1.64 7.69
C LYS A 184 -22.51 -1.17 8.84
N PRO A 185 -22.78 -0.03 9.50
CA PRO A 185 -21.98 0.43 10.61
C PRO A 185 -22.00 -0.70 11.65
N SER A 186 -20.85 -1.35 11.82
CA SER A 186 -20.64 -2.27 12.92
C SER A 186 -20.67 -1.41 14.17
N SER A 187 -21.83 -1.33 14.84
CA SER A 187 -22.10 -0.39 15.93
C SER A 187 -22.11 1.09 15.47
N PRO A 188 -22.83 2.01 16.14
CA PRO A 188 -22.50 3.43 16.06
C PRO A 188 -20.98 3.57 16.24
N GLU A 189 -20.30 4.11 15.22
CA GLU A 189 -18.86 4.38 15.27
C GLU A 189 -18.60 5.19 16.54
N ASP A 190 -17.68 4.75 17.39
CA ASP A 190 -17.30 5.47 18.60
C ASP A 190 -16.93 6.90 18.19
N PRO A 191 -17.60 7.95 18.73
CA PRO A 191 -17.30 9.34 18.42
C PRO A 191 -15.81 9.69 18.53
N TYR A 192 -15.08 8.99 19.39
CA TYR A 192 -13.64 9.12 19.52
C TYR A 192 -12.84 8.48 18.38
N GLU A 193 -13.22 7.29 17.91
CA GLU A 193 -12.60 6.68 16.72
C GLU A 193 -12.84 7.52 15.47
N ALA A 194 -14.06 8.05 15.30
CA ALA A 194 -14.35 8.99 14.22
C ALA A 194 -13.52 10.30 14.35
N CYS A 195 -13.32 10.81 15.57
CA CYS A 195 -12.43 11.94 15.81
C CYS A 195 -10.96 11.62 15.45
N GLN A 196 -10.48 10.41 15.75
CA GLN A 196 -9.14 9.96 15.33
C GLN A 196 -9.00 9.91 13.81
N SER A 197 -10.01 9.40 13.11
CA SER A 197 -10.05 9.38 11.65
C SER A 197 -10.01 10.79 11.06
N ASN A 198 -10.74 11.73 11.65
CA ASN A 198 -10.67 13.14 11.26
C ASN A 198 -9.25 13.70 11.41
N CYS A 199 -8.54 13.38 12.49
CA CYS A 199 -7.15 13.80 12.64
C CYS A 199 -6.24 13.22 11.54
N LYS A 200 -6.40 11.94 11.18
CA LYS A 200 -5.63 11.34 10.08
C LYS A 200 -5.90 12.03 8.75
N ASN A 201 -7.16 12.34 8.45
CA ASN A 201 -7.53 13.02 7.21
C ASN A 201 -6.94 14.43 7.12
N ILE A 202 -6.97 15.19 8.22
CA ILE A 202 -6.31 16.51 8.28
C ILE A 202 -4.80 16.37 8.07
N ALA A 203 -4.16 15.38 8.71
CA ALA A 203 -2.73 15.13 8.56
C ALA A 203 -2.35 14.78 7.11
N ILE A 204 -3.11 13.90 6.44
CA ILE A 204 -2.90 13.58 5.02
C ILE A 204 -2.99 14.84 4.15
N ALA A 205 -4.00 15.69 4.38
CA ALA A 205 -4.14 16.95 3.65
C ALA A 205 -2.96 17.91 3.89
N LEU A 206 -2.43 17.96 5.12
CA LEU A 206 -1.22 18.72 5.44
C LEU A 206 0.01 18.19 4.69
N GLU A 207 0.19 16.87 4.61
CA GLU A 207 1.30 16.29 3.84
C GLU A 207 1.18 16.62 2.34
N MET A 208 -0.02 16.48 1.78
CA MET A 208 -0.27 16.84 0.38
C MET A 208 0.00 18.33 0.11
N TRP A 209 -0.40 19.20 1.04
CA TRP A 209 -0.07 20.63 0.98
C TRP A 209 1.44 20.84 0.97
N SER A 210 2.15 20.22 1.91
CA SER A 210 3.60 20.35 2.06
C SER A 210 4.36 19.96 0.79
N THR A 211 3.98 18.85 0.14
CA THR A 211 4.54 18.43 -1.16
C THR A 211 4.40 19.55 -2.20
N ASN A 212 3.24 20.19 -2.29
CA ASN A 212 2.98 21.26 -3.27
C ASN A 212 3.61 22.61 -2.89
N HIS A 213 4.03 22.79 -1.63
CA HIS A 213 4.54 24.05 -1.10
C HIS A 213 5.98 23.96 -0.62
N LYS A 214 6.80 23.15 -1.32
CA LYS A 214 8.25 23.02 -1.09
C LYS A 214 8.58 22.60 0.34
N GLY A 215 7.80 21.68 0.89
CA GLY A 215 7.99 21.16 2.23
C GLY A 215 7.53 22.10 3.35
N ARG A 216 6.61 23.05 3.07
CA ARG A 216 6.06 23.98 4.08
C ARG A 216 4.60 23.67 4.37
N TYR A 217 4.22 23.69 5.65
CA TYR A 217 2.83 23.56 6.08
C TYR A 217 2.10 24.92 6.11
N PRO A 218 0.77 24.94 5.94
CA PRO A 218 0.00 26.19 5.95
C PRO A 218 -0.02 26.78 7.36
N THR A 219 -0.14 28.11 7.47
CA THR A 219 -0.27 28.80 8.76
C THR A 219 -1.64 28.60 9.40
N LEU A 220 -2.67 28.36 8.58
CA LEU A 220 -4.04 28.11 9.04
C LEU A 220 -4.58 26.80 8.43
N LEU A 221 -5.34 26.01 9.20
CA LEU A 221 -5.99 24.81 8.67
C LEU A 221 -7.03 25.12 7.58
N SER A 222 -7.64 26.31 7.61
CA SER A 222 -8.59 26.75 6.59
C SER A 222 -7.99 26.77 5.19
N ASP A 223 -6.67 26.94 5.06
CA ASP A 223 -5.98 26.98 3.77
C ASP A 223 -6.04 25.62 3.05
N LEU A 224 -6.24 24.52 3.78
CA LEU A 224 -6.43 23.19 3.18
C LEU A 224 -7.74 23.09 2.38
N THR A 225 -8.68 24.00 2.59
CA THR A 225 -9.98 24.00 1.91
C THR A 225 -10.04 25.07 0.81
N PRO A 226 -10.70 24.81 -0.33
CA PRO A 226 -11.35 23.55 -0.71
C PRO A 226 -10.42 22.56 -1.44
N ALA A 227 -9.13 22.90 -1.61
CA ALA A 227 -8.25 22.21 -2.54
C ALA A 227 -7.80 20.81 -2.09
N TYR A 228 -7.56 20.63 -0.79
CA TYR A 228 -7.06 19.37 -0.20
C TYR A 228 -8.11 18.68 0.68
N LEU A 229 -9.02 19.48 1.25
CA LEU A 229 -10.22 19.01 1.95
C LEU A 229 -11.42 19.77 1.40
N LYS A 230 -12.54 19.08 1.16
CA LYS A 230 -13.79 19.75 0.79
C LYS A 230 -14.27 20.73 1.86
N MET A 231 -14.13 20.32 3.12
CA MET A 231 -14.37 21.12 4.31
C MET A 231 -13.54 20.56 5.47
N LEU A 232 -13.25 21.39 6.47
CA LEU A 232 -12.65 20.91 7.70
C LEU A 232 -13.64 20.02 8.46
N PRO A 233 -13.23 18.84 8.95
CA PRO A 233 -14.12 17.96 9.69
C PRO A 233 -14.46 18.56 11.05
N THR A 234 -15.65 18.22 11.56
CA THR A 234 -16.06 18.55 12.93
C THR A 234 -15.75 17.39 13.88
N CYS A 235 -15.49 17.68 15.15
CA CYS A 235 -15.43 16.63 16.15
C CYS A 235 -16.84 16.02 16.33
N PRO A 236 -17.02 14.69 16.19
CA PRO A 236 -18.32 14.05 16.32
C PRO A 236 -18.97 14.26 17.70
N ALA A 237 -18.15 14.37 18.75
CA ALA A 237 -18.62 14.64 20.11
C ALA A 237 -18.90 16.13 20.38
N ALA A 238 -18.26 17.04 19.66
CA ALA A 238 -18.45 18.49 19.84
C ALA A 238 -19.49 19.10 18.88
N GLY A 239 -19.73 18.46 17.73
CA GLY A 239 -20.57 18.98 16.65
C GLY A 239 -19.96 20.19 15.91
N LYS A 240 -18.70 20.54 16.16
CA LYS A 240 -18.01 21.70 15.57
C LYS A 240 -16.53 21.44 15.33
N ASP A 241 -15.87 22.33 14.59
CA ASP A 241 -14.42 22.31 14.42
C ASP A 241 -13.72 22.60 15.76
N THR A 242 -12.95 21.63 16.22
CA THR A 242 -12.12 21.71 17.44
C THR A 242 -10.64 21.70 17.12
N TYR A 243 -10.26 21.51 15.85
CA TYR A 243 -8.89 21.27 15.42
C TYR A 243 -8.18 22.58 15.10
N SER A 244 -8.85 23.50 14.39
CA SER A 244 -8.27 24.79 14.00
C SER A 244 -7.77 25.61 15.20
N ALA A 245 -8.51 25.59 16.31
CA ALA A 245 -8.15 26.31 17.54
C ALA A 245 -6.89 25.77 18.24
N SER A 246 -6.43 24.57 17.86
CA SER A 246 -5.24 23.93 18.45
C SER A 246 -4.09 23.75 17.46
N TYR A 247 -4.30 24.14 16.19
CA TYR A 247 -3.32 23.94 15.15
C TYR A 247 -2.13 24.89 15.34
N THR A 248 -0.94 24.31 15.30
CA THR A 248 0.34 25.01 15.40
C THR A 248 1.28 24.43 14.36
N THR A 249 2.07 25.26 13.70
CA THR A 249 3.15 24.84 12.81
C THR A 249 4.36 25.75 12.97
N ASP A 250 5.55 25.24 12.67
CA ASP A 250 6.76 26.05 12.50
C ASP A 250 6.89 26.67 11.09
N GLY A 251 5.89 26.44 10.22
CA GLY A 251 5.85 26.89 8.82
C GLY A 251 6.84 26.16 7.89
N LYS A 252 7.54 25.16 8.40
CA LYS A 252 8.55 24.37 7.69
C LYS A 252 8.20 22.89 7.83
N ALA A 253 8.81 22.22 8.81
CA ALA A 253 8.89 20.76 8.85
C ALA A 253 7.97 20.12 9.88
N SER A 254 7.34 20.90 10.77
CA SER A 254 6.52 20.34 11.83
C SER A 254 5.15 21.01 11.98
N TYR A 255 4.17 20.20 12.37
CA TYR A 255 2.84 20.65 12.77
C TYR A 255 2.30 19.82 13.93
N SER A 256 1.41 20.42 14.70
CA SER A 256 0.61 19.72 15.69
C SER A 256 -0.79 20.29 15.78
N PHE A 257 -1.76 19.45 16.12
CA PHE A 257 -3.13 19.85 16.44
C PHE A 257 -3.79 18.77 17.29
N CYS A 258 -4.94 19.07 17.89
CA CYS A 258 -5.73 18.10 18.64
C CYS A 258 -7.21 18.41 18.57
N CYS A 259 -8.04 17.52 19.12
CA CYS A 259 -9.42 17.87 19.43
C CYS A 259 -9.45 18.76 20.69
N LYS A 260 -9.41 20.09 20.52
CA LYS A 260 -9.40 21.05 21.64
C LYS A 260 -10.64 20.90 22.52
N GLY A 261 -10.45 20.83 23.84
CA GLY A 261 -11.53 20.76 24.84
C GLY A 261 -11.70 19.38 25.49
N LYS A 262 -12.80 19.20 26.24
CA LYS A 262 -13.11 17.99 27.04
C LYS A 262 -14.18 17.08 26.39
N HIS A 263 -14.24 17.05 25.06
CA HIS A 263 -15.32 16.39 24.32
C HIS A 263 -15.36 14.86 24.47
N HIS A 264 -14.24 14.25 24.86
CA HIS A 264 -14.11 12.80 25.03
C HIS A 264 -13.94 12.38 26.51
N ALA A 265 -14.23 13.27 27.46
CA ALA A 265 -14.08 12.98 28.89
C ALA A 265 -14.96 11.81 29.37
N ALA A 266 -16.10 11.59 28.73
CA ALA A 266 -17.03 10.49 29.06
C ALA A 266 -16.42 9.09 28.92
N ILE A 267 -15.43 8.93 28.02
CA ILE A 267 -14.70 7.67 27.82
C ILE A 267 -13.31 7.68 28.49
N GLY A 268 -13.11 8.60 29.43
CA GLY A 268 -11.86 8.73 30.19
C GLY A 268 -10.70 9.37 29.44
N VAL A 269 -10.94 9.94 28.25
CA VAL A 269 -9.90 10.66 27.49
C VAL A 269 -9.69 12.05 28.08
N PRO A 270 -8.45 12.46 28.42
CA PRO A 270 -8.13 13.79 28.91
C PRO A 270 -8.52 14.90 27.92
N ALA A 271 -8.56 16.14 28.42
CA ALA A 271 -8.74 17.31 27.56
C ALA A 271 -7.67 17.36 26.46
N ASP A 272 -8.02 17.92 25.31
CA ASP A 272 -7.11 18.16 24.18
C ASP A 272 -6.58 16.87 23.52
N TYR A 273 -7.42 15.83 23.45
CA TYR A 273 -7.15 14.56 22.75
C TYR A 273 -8.33 14.11 21.88
N PRO A 274 -8.09 13.40 20.75
CA PRO A 274 -6.78 12.91 20.28
C PRO A 274 -5.89 14.06 19.78
N LYS A 275 -4.58 13.90 19.95
CA LYS A 275 -3.56 14.83 19.43
C LYS A 275 -2.86 14.20 18.23
N TYR A 276 -2.48 15.01 17.26
CA TYR A 276 -1.70 14.61 16.10
C TYR A 276 -0.45 15.48 16.01
N THR A 277 0.67 14.88 15.64
CA THR A 277 1.92 15.58 15.33
C THR A 277 2.51 15.02 14.05
N SER A 278 3.26 15.84 13.31
CA SER A 278 4.05 15.39 12.17
C SER A 278 4.99 14.25 12.56
N GLU A 279 5.60 14.26 13.75
CA GLU A 279 6.63 13.29 14.16
C GLU A 279 6.03 11.96 14.62
N GLN A 280 5.00 12.01 15.46
CA GLN A 280 4.46 10.84 16.16
C GLN A 280 3.18 10.29 15.53
N GLY A 281 2.55 11.03 14.62
CA GLY A 281 1.20 10.73 14.15
C GLY A 281 0.18 10.99 15.25
N ILE A 282 -0.82 10.10 15.37
CA ILE A 282 -1.76 10.11 16.50
C ILE A 282 -1.02 9.83 17.80
N VAL A 283 -1.07 10.80 18.72
CA VAL A 283 -0.68 10.69 20.11
C VAL A 283 -1.95 10.41 20.91
N LEU A 284 -2.05 9.19 21.44
CA LEU A 284 -3.11 8.82 22.38
C LEU A 284 -2.72 9.26 23.78
N ALA A 285 -3.72 9.66 24.58
CA ALA A 285 -3.49 10.05 25.96
C ALA A 285 -2.89 8.88 26.76
N GLN A 286 -1.67 9.09 27.27
CA GLN A 286 -0.84 8.02 27.85
C GLN A 286 -1.30 7.52 29.24
N ASN A 287 -2.41 8.03 29.79
CA ASN A 287 -2.89 7.69 31.14
C ASN A 287 -4.37 7.30 31.20
N VAL A 288 -5.04 7.13 30.07
CA VAL A 288 -6.28 6.34 30.11
C VAL A 288 -5.81 4.93 30.35
N LYS A 289 -6.12 4.34 31.53
CA LYS A 289 -6.18 2.87 31.66
C LYS A 289 -7.13 2.46 30.55
N ALA A 290 -6.59 2.17 29.37
CA ALA A 290 -7.39 1.81 28.24
C ALA A 290 -8.20 0.62 28.75
N PRO A 291 -9.54 0.66 28.71
CA PRO A 291 -10.28 -0.59 28.89
C PRO A 291 -9.57 -1.60 27.99
N PRO A 292 -9.21 -2.79 28.49
CA PRO A 292 -8.38 -3.74 27.75
C PRO A 292 -8.94 -3.80 26.35
N LYS A 293 -8.16 -3.24 25.40
CA LYS A 293 -8.67 -2.95 24.06
C LYS A 293 -9.28 -4.25 23.57
N PRO A 294 -10.58 -4.25 23.22
CA PRO A 294 -11.24 -5.49 22.87
C PRO A 294 -10.39 -6.16 21.81
N PRO A 295 -10.22 -7.48 21.84
CA PRO A 295 -9.32 -8.20 20.93
C PRO A 295 -9.42 -7.66 19.49
N ALA A 296 -10.65 -7.45 19.00
CA ALA A 296 -10.95 -6.89 17.68
C ALA A 296 -10.15 -5.61 17.32
N TYR A 297 -9.94 -4.70 18.27
CA TYR A 297 -9.21 -3.45 18.07
C TYR A 297 -7.71 -3.69 17.81
N SER A 298 -7.11 -4.70 18.45
CA SER A 298 -5.69 -5.03 18.20
C SER A 298 -5.48 -5.59 16.79
N LEU A 299 -6.44 -6.36 16.28
CA LEU A 299 -6.36 -6.93 14.94
C LEU A 299 -6.54 -5.87 13.85
N SER A 300 -7.47 -4.92 13.98
CA SER A 300 -7.65 -3.86 12.99
C SER A 300 -6.37 -3.04 12.80
N TYR A 301 -5.73 -2.62 13.90
CA TYR A 301 -4.46 -1.89 13.85
C TYR A 301 -3.31 -2.72 13.29
N CYS A 302 -3.26 -4.02 13.61
CA CYS A 302 -2.26 -4.91 13.01
C CYS A 302 -2.44 -5.04 11.49
N LYS A 303 -3.69 -5.09 11.00
CA LYS A 303 -4.01 -5.10 9.57
C LYS A 303 -3.60 -3.81 8.87
N GLU A 304 -3.85 -2.66 9.48
CA GLU A 304 -3.44 -1.37 8.90
C GLU A 304 -1.91 -1.20 8.93
N SER A 305 -1.27 -1.60 10.03
CA SER A 305 0.20 -1.53 10.16
C SER A 305 0.90 -2.36 9.08
N ILE A 306 0.41 -3.57 8.80
CA ILE A 306 1.03 -4.43 7.79
C ILE A 306 0.78 -3.93 6.36
N LYS A 307 -0.37 -3.32 6.07
CA LYS A 307 -0.60 -2.62 4.79
C LYS A 307 0.36 -1.45 4.62
N TYR A 308 0.56 -0.65 5.67
CA TYR A 308 1.47 0.49 5.64
C TYR A 308 2.92 0.07 5.35
N VAL A 309 3.38 -1.04 5.96
CA VAL A 309 4.68 -1.65 5.62
C VAL A 309 4.70 -2.16 4.17
N GLY A 310 3.62 -2.78 3.70
CA GLY A 310 3.47 -3.21 2.30
C GLY A 310 3.63 -2.07 1.30
N VAL A 311 2.99 -0.93 1.54
CA VAL A 311 3.17 0.28 0.71
C VAL A 311 4.62 0.72 0.68
N ALA A 312 5.27 0.84 1.85
CA ALA A 312 6.66 1.26 1.91
C ALA A 312 7.60 0.31 1.15
N LEU A 313 7.31 -1.00 1.14
CA LEU A 313 8.01 -1.98 0.33
C LEU A 313 7.83 -1.73 -1.17
N GLU A 314 6.62 -1.39 -1.63
CA GLU A 314 6.40 -1.04 -3.03
C GLU A 314 7.18 0.22 -3.41
N MET A 315 7.10 1.27 -2.59
CA MET A 315 7.85 2.52 -2.80
C MET A 315 9.35 2.25 -2.93
N TYR A 316 9.92 1.45 -2.01
CA TYR A 316 11.31 1.02 -2.10
C TYR A 316 11.60 0.29 -3.41
N ALA A 317 10.75 -0.67 -3.80
CA ALA A 317 10.99 -1.45 -5.01
C ALA A 317 10.97 -0.58 -6.27
N MET A 318 10.11 0.44 -6.34
CA MET A 318 10.06 1.34 -7.50
C MET A 318 11.34 2.16 -7.66
N ASP A 319 11.92 2.63 -6.55
CA ASP A 319 13.19 3.36 -6.57
C ASP A 319 14.41 2.43 -6.80
N ASN A 320 14.27 1.14 -6.51
CA ASN A 320 15.35 0.15 -6.55
C ASN A 320 15.17 -0.88 -7.67
N GLY A 321 14.59 -0.48 -8.81
CA GLY A 321 14.54 -1.32 -10.01
C GLY A 321 13.71 -2.61 -9.84
N ARG A 322 12.60 -2.52 -9.12
CA ARG A 322 11.71 -3.62 -8.69
C ARG A 322 12.35 -4.64 -7.77
N GLN A 323 13.40 -4.25 -7.04
CA GLN A 323 13.99 -5.10 -6.00
C GLN A 323 13.50 -4.66 -4.62
N TYR A 324 12.92 -5.60 -3.89
CA TYR A 324 12.56 -5.39 -2.49
C TYR A 324 13.80 -5.45 -1.59
N PRO A 325 13.80 -4.75 -0.44
CA PRO A 325 14.95 -4.73 0.44
C PRO A 325 15.24 -6.14 0.99
N LYS A 326 16.49 -6.45 1.32
CA LYS A 326 16.87 -7.72 1.97
C LYS A 326 16.39 -7.78 3.43
N LYS A 327 16.17 -6.62 4.07
CA LYS A 327 15.69 -6.49 5.45
C LYS A 327 14.71 -5.32 5.56
N LEU A 328 13.63 -5.46 6.34
CA LEU A 328 12.66 -4.36 6.55
C LEU A 328 13.29 -3.08 7.10
N GLY A 329 14.36 -3.19 7.90
CA GLY A 329 15.08 -2.02 8.41
C GLY A 329 15.60 -1.06 7.34
N GLN A 330 15.78 -1.50 6.09
CA GLN A 330 16.20 -0.64 4.98
C GLN A 330 15.11 0.34 4.52
N LEU A 331 13.86 0.15 4.97
CA LEU A 331 12.78 1.11 4.75
C LEU A 331 12.93 2.36 5.63
N VAL A 332 13.74 2.31 6.70
CA VAL A 332 13.90 3.40 7.66
C VAL A 332 15.24 4.12 7.42
N PRO A 333 15.29 5.46 7.46
CA PRO A 333 14.18 6.39 7.67
C PRO A 333 13.46 6.84 6.38
N GLY A 334 13.91 6.36 5.21
CA GLY A 334 13.52 6.95 3.92
C GLY A 334 12.06 6.71 3.50
N TYR A 335 11.53 5.52 3.75
CA TYR A 335 10.17 5.10 3.36
C TYR A 335 9.23 4.98 4.56
N LEU A 336 9.79 4.73 5.74
CA LEU A 336 9.10 4.67 7.02
C LEU A 336 9.90 5.43 8.07
N LYS A 337 9.23 6.20 8.94
CA LYS A 337 9.88 6.80 10.11
C LYS A 337 10.37 5.74 11.10
N LYS A 338 9.59 4.67 11.27
CA LYS A 338 9.93 3.46 12.03
C LYS A 338 9.07 2.30 11.56
N ILE A 339 9.51 1.07 11.79
CA ILE A 339 8.67 -0.10 11.60
C ILE A 339 7.60 -0.11 12.70
N PRO A 340 6.30 -0.26 12.36
CA PRO A 340 5.25 -0.30 13.37
C PRO A 340 5.36 -1.57 14.24
N ALA A 341 4.98 -1.45 15.51
CA ALA A 341 4.83 -2.60 16.39
C ALA A 341 3.44 -3.23 16.22
N CYS A 342 3.34 -4.55 16.35
CA CYS A 342 2.05 -5.20 16.50
C CYS A 342 1.44 -4.76 17.85
N PRO A 343 0.21 -4.21 17.88
CA PRO A 343 -0.40 -3.70 19.11
C PRO A 343 -0.72 -4.81 20.12
N ALA A 344 -0.95 -6.06 19.69
CA ALA A 344 -1.11 -7.20 20.61
C ALA A 344 0.23 -7.68 21.17
N ALA A 345 1.30 -7.63 20.37
CA ALA A 345 2.62 -8.09 20.80
C ALA A 345 3.40 -7.04 21.60
N GLY A 346 3.08 -5.76 21.41
CA GLY A 346 3.85 -4.63 21.96
C GLY A 346 5.25 -4.47 21.32
N ARG A 347 5.54 -5.17 20.22
CA ARG A 347 6.84 -5.17 19.54
C ARG A 347 6.71 -5.33 18.03
N ASP A 348 7.78 -5.06 17.30
CA ASP A 348 7.88 -5.39 15.88
C ASP A 348 7.83 -6.91 15.70
N THR A 349 6.76 -7.40 15.06
CA THR A 349 6.59 -8.80 14.67
C THR A 349 6.76 -9.00 13.16
N TYR A 350 6.88 -7.89 12.41
CA TYR A 350 6.92 -7.88 10.95
C TYR A 350 8.34 -8.14 10.46
N SER A 351 9.35 -7.52 11.07
CA SER A 351 10.77 -7.78 10.76
C SER A 351 11.15 -9.25 10.91
N ASP A 352 10.58 -9.93 11.91
CA ASP A 352 10.83 -11.36 12.17
C ASP A 352 10.19 -12.30 11.13
N SER A 353 9.25 -11.79 10.34
CA SER A 353 8.42 -12.54 9.38
C SER A 353 8.77 -12.26 7.93
N TYR A 354 9.46 -11.13 7.70
CA TYR A 354 9.69 -10.61 6.36
C TYR A 354 10.57 -11.57 5.57
N SER A 355 10.08 -11.92 4.39
CA SER A 355 10.81 -12.72 3.42
C SER A 355 10.62 -12.14 2.03
N VAL A 356 11.70 -12.17 1.24
CA VAL A 356 11.74 -11.70 -0.14
C VAL A 356 12.17 -12.84 -1.05
N LYS A 357 11.54 -12.93 -2.23
CA LYS A 357 11.97 -13.77 -3.34
C LYS A 357 12.41 -12.86 -4.47
N THR A 358 13.49 -13.22 -5.17
CA THR A 358 14.06 -12.42 -6.26
C THR A 358 13.59 -12.87 -7.64
N ASN A 359 13.02 -14.07 -7.76
CA ASN A 359 12.60 -14.62 -9.04
C ASN A 359 11.32 -15.47 -8.90
N PRO A 360 10.12 -14.90 -9.19
CA PRO A 360 9.86 -13.47 -9.46
C PRO A 360 10.00 -12.59 -8.20
N PRO A 361 10.33 -11.29 -8.35
CA PRO A 361 10.36 -10.35 -7.23
C PRO A 361 9.03 -10.33 -6.48
N SER A 362 9.05 -10.74 -5.22
CA SER A 362 7.87 -10.73 -4.35
C SER A 362 8.30 -10.70 -2.90
N TYR A 363 7.40 -10.28 -2.02
CA TYR A 363 7.61 -10.37 -0.58
C TYR A 363 6.40 -10.96 0.13
N LEU A 364 6.66 -11.47 1.33
CA LEU A 364 5.67 -11.85 2.31
C LEU A 364 6.07 -11.23 3.65
N ILE A 365 5.12 -10.53 4.26
CA ILE A 365 5.18 -10.08 5.66
C ILE A 365 3.97 -10.63 6.40
N TYR A 366 4.11 -10.92 7.68
CA TYR A 366 2.99 -11.33 8.52
C TYR A 366 3.19 -10.96 9.99
N CYS A 367 2.11 -10.92 10.76
CA CYS A 367 2.22 -10.78 12.20
C CYS A 367 2.71 -12.10 12.80
N LYS A 368 4.01 -12.22 13.11
CA LYS A 368 4.59 -13.45 13.64
C LYS A 368 4.04 -13.80 15.03
N GLY A 369 3.67 -15.08 15.23
CA GLY A 369 3.22 -15.65 16.50
C GLY A 369 1.70 -15.81 16.64
N ASN A 370 1.23 -15.89 17.88
CA ASN A 370 -0.16 -16.26 18.25
C ASN A 370 -1.00 -15.07 18.76
N GLN A 371 -0.64 -13.86 18.37
CA GLN A 371 -1.18 -12.63 18.97
C GLN A 371 -2.67 -12.41 18.70
N HIS A 372 -3.21 -13.09 17.69
CA HIS A 372 -4.59 -12.94 17.24
C HIS A 372 -5.41 -14.25 17.32
N THR A 373 -4.87 -15.33 17.90
CA THR A 373 -5.57 -16.63 17.97
C THR A 373 -6.84 -16.59 18.79
N LYS A 374 -6.91 -15.73 19.81
CA LYS A 374 -8.12 -15.46 20.60
C LYS A 374 -9.28 -14.88 19.77
N MET A 375 -9.00 -14.40 18.56
CA MET A 375 -10.00 -13.88 17.62
C MET A 375 -10.31 -14.86 16.47
N GLY A 376 -9.89 -16.12 16.59
CA GLY A 376 -10.03 -17.10 15.52
C GLY A 376 -9.09 -16.87 14.34
N ILE A 377 -8.07 -16.01 14.48
CA ILE A 377 -7.05 -15.79 13.47
C ILE A 377 -5.90 -16.78 13.69
N PRO A 378 -5.53 -17.61 12.69
CA PRO A 378 -4.47 -18.59 12.88
C PRO A 378 -3.12 -17.94 13.23
N ALA A 379 -2.21 -18.74 13.78
CA ALA A 379 -0.83 -18.32 14.03
C ALA A 379 -0.21 -17.76 12.74
N ASN A 380 0.62 -16.72 12.86
CA ASN A 380 1.27 -16.07 11.72
C ASN A 380 0.30 -15.39 10.74
N PHE A 381 -0.83 -14.87 11.24
CA PHE A 381 -1.76 -13.98 10.52
C PHE A 381 -2.05 -12.72 11.38
N PRO A 382 -2.40 -11.57 10.76
CA PRO A 382 -2.59 -11.34 9.33
C PRO A 382 -1.29 -11.38 8.53
N GLN A 383 -1.41 -11.69 7.24
CA GLN A 383 -0.32 -11.72 6.25
C GLN A 383 -0.58 -10.67 5.17
N TYR A 384 0.48 -10.14 4.59
CA TYR A 384 0.40 -9.26 3.43
C TYR A 384 1.47 -9.66 2.41
N SER A 385 1.09 -9.69 1.15
CA SER A 385 2.00 -9.92 0.02
C SER A 385 1.51 -9.12 -1.17
N ILE A 386 2.41 -8.81 -2.10
CA ILE A 386 2.03 -8.16 -3.35
C ILE A 386 0.99 -8.98 -4.13
N ALA A 387 1.11 -10.32 -4.15
CA ALA A 387 0.26 -11.17 -4.98
C ALA A 387 -1.16 -11.36 -4.43
N ALA A 388 -1.30 -11.45 -3.10
CA ALA A 388 -2.55 -11.80 -2.45
C ALA A 388 -3.16 -10.68 -1.59
N GLY A 389 -2.47 -9.55 -1.46
CA GLY A 389 -2.87 -8.48 -0.55
C GLY A 389 -2.93 -8.95 0.91
N LEU A 390 -3.82 -8.33 1.68
CA LEU A 390 -4.05 -8.64 3.09
C LEU A 390 -4.87 -9.93 3.26
N ARG A 391 -4.31 -10.92 3.95
CA ARG A 391 -4.99 -12.17 4.33
C ARG A 391 -5.09 -12.29 5.85
N THR A 392 -6.20 -12.85 6.31
CA THR A 392 -6.46 -13.11 7.75
C THR A 392 -6.64 -14.59 8.06
N LYS A 393 -6.67 -15.40 7.01
CA LYS A 393 -6.80 -16.85 7.05
C LYS A 393 -6.06 -17.45 5.84
N PRO A 394 -5.64 -18.72 5.93
CA PRO A 394 -5.11 -19.48 4.81
C PRO A 394 -6.03 -19.49 3.60
#